data_AF-A0A6N9PSH7-F1
#
_entry.id   AF-A0A6N9PSH7-F1
#
_cell.length_a   1.000
_cell.length_b   1.000
_cell.length_c   1.000
_cell.angle_alpha   90.00
_cell.angle_beta   90.00
_cell.angle_gamma   90.00
#
_symmetry.space_group_name_H-M   'P 1'
#
loop_
_entity.id
_entity.type
_entity.pdbx_description
1 polymer ?
#
loop_
_entity_poly.entity_id
_entity_poly.type
_entity_poly.pdbx_seq_one_letter_code
_entity_poly.pdbx_strand_id
1 'polypeptide(L)'
;MEKPKTLFERLARQRGISVEEMRSIISARIEQGMNDPDPVKRASWERIPRAGDIPTPEEWLRYAVEQLEEEGRGDLLRWYPNL
;
A
#
# COMPACT_ATOMS: atom_id res chain seq x y z
N MET A 1 26.20 -3.62 0.23
CA MET A 1 24.94 -2.87 0.44
C MET A 1 23.99 -3.76 1.23
N GLU A 2 23.44 -3.27 2.34
CA GLU A 2 22.48 -4.04 3.16
C GLU A 2 21.17 -4.31 2.39
N LYS A 3 20.53 -5.45 2.69
CA LYS A 3 19.20 -5.77 2.15
C LYS A 3 18.16 -4.84 2.82
N PRO A 4 17.20 -4.28 2.07
CA PRO A 4 16.14 -3.46 2.65
C PRO A 4 15.32 -4.33 3.60
N LYS A 5 15.09 -3.84 4.81
CA LYS A 5 14.36 -4.51 5.89
C LYS A 5 12.86 -4.45 5.66
N THR A 6 12.39 -3.42 4.95
CA THR A 6 10.97 -3.20 4.64
C THR A 6 10.70 -3.05 3.13
N LEU A 7 9.45 -3.28 2.71
CA LEU A 7 9.02 -3.02 1.33
C LEU A 7 9.24 -1.56 0.95
N PHE A 8 8.93 -0.62 1.84
CA PHE A 8 9.09 0.81 1.59
C PHE A 8 10.54 1.20 1.37
N GLU A 9 11.49 0.64 2.15
CA GLU A 9 12.92 0.82 1.92
C GLU A 9 13.36 0.32 0.55
N ARG A 10 12.85 -0.85 0.13
CA ARG A 10 13.17 -1.40 -1.19
C ARG A 10 12.67 -0.47 -2.30
N LEU A 11 11.42 -0.02 -2.22
CA LEU A 11 10.80 0.86 -3.21
C LEU A 11 11.46 2.24 -3.23
N ALA A 12 11.78 2.80 -2.07
CA ALA A 12 12.49 4.07 -1.92
C ALA A 12 13.86 4.00 -2.61
N ARG A 13 14.64 2.95 -2.32
CA ARG A 13 15.94 2.72 -2.95
C ARG A 13 15.85 2.53 -4.46
N GLN A 14 14.86 1.78 -4.96
CA GLN A 14 14.67 1.59 -6.41
C GLN A 14 14.38 2.90 -7.14
N ARG A 15 13.76 3.87 -6.46
CA ARG A 15 13.42 5.18 -7.01
C ARG A 15 14.43 6.28 -6.67
N GLY A 16 15.44 5.98 -5.86
CA GLY A 16 16.43 6.97 -5.42
C GLY A 16 15.88 8.06 -4.50
N ILE A 17 14.83 7.75 -3.72
CA ILE A 17 14.19 8.68 -2.77
C ILE A 17 14.35 8.19 -1.33
N SER A 18 14.02 9.03 -0.35
CA SER A 18 13.96 8.63 1.06
C SER A 18 12.75 7.75 1.35
N VAL A 19 12.83 7.06 2.49
CA VAL A 19 11.80 6.14 2.97
C VAL A 19 10.56 6.91 3.43
N GLU A 20 10.79 8.10 3.98
CA GLU A 20 9.78 9.08 4.38
C GLU A 20 9.05 9.61 3.14
N GLU A 21 9.77 10.02 2.09
CA GLU A 21 9.15 10.45 0.83
C GLU A 21 8.32 9.33 0.19
N MET A 22 8.80 8.08 0.23
CA MET A 22 8.03 6.94 -0.24
C MET A 22 6.71 6.79 0.53
N ARG A 23 6.74 6.93 1.87
CA ARG A 23 5.51 6.91 2.68
C ARG A 23 4.59 8.07 2.33
N SER A 24 5.11 9.29 2.20
CA SER A 24 4.32 10.46 1.81
C SER A 24 3.62 10.29 0.46
N ILE A 25 4.31 9.72 -0.54
CA ILE A 25 3.72 9.43 -1.85
C ILE A 25 2.55 8.44 -1.72
N ILE A 26 2.71 7.39 -0.91
CA ILE A 26 1.66 6.39 -0.70
C ILE A 26 0.49 7.01 0.06
N SER A 27 0.75 7.77 1.13
CA SER A 27 -0.28 8.49 1.89
C SER A 27 -1.10 9.43 1.02
N ALA A 28 -0.46 10.20 0.14
CA ALA A 28 -1.15 11.08 -0.80
C ALA A 28 -2.07 10.31 -1.76
N ARG A 29 -1.69 9.09 -2.17
CA ARG A 29 -2.54 8.23 -3.01
C ARG A 29 -3.71 7.63 -2.24
N ILE A 30 -3.52 7.28 -0.98
CA ILE A 30 -4.60 6.82 -0.10
C ILE A 30 -5.60 7.96 0.10
N GLU A 31 -5.13 9.17 0.39
CA GLU A 31 -5.97 10.36 0.54
C GLU A 31 -6.77 10.65 -0.74
N GLN A 32 -6.13 10.56 -1.90
CA GLN A 32 -6.83 10.70 -3.18
C GLN A 32 -7.93 9.65 -3.36
N GLY A 33 -7.67 8.39 -2.99
CA GLY A 33 -8.66 7.32 -3.04
C GLY A 33 -9.84 7.51 -2.08
N MET A 34 -9.55 7.98 -0.87
CA MET A 34 -10.56 8.35 0.14
C MET A 34 -11.46 9.51 -0.30
N ASN A 35 -10.96 10.38 -1.18
CA ASN A 35 -11.69 11.52 -1.73
C ASN A 35 -12.17 11.27 -3.17
N ASP A 36 -12.20 10.02 -3.65
CA ASP A 36 -12.63 9.71 -5.01
C ASP A 36 -14.11 10.14 -5.20
N PRO A 37 -14.44 10.86 -6.30
CA PRO A 37 -15.80 11.28 -6.58
C PRO A 37 -16.76 10.10 -6.77
N ASP A 38 -16.25 8.94 -7.19
CA ASP A 38 -17.03 7.71 -7.33
C ASP A 38 -17.29 7.07 -5.95
N PRO A 39 -18.55 7.01 -5.49
CA PRO A 39 -18.88 6.46 -4.18
C PRO A 39 -18.54 4.97 -4.06
N VAL A 40 -18.54 4.22 -5.16
CA VAL A 40 -18.18 2.79 -5.14
C VAL A 40 -16.70 2.62 -4.83
N LYS A 41 -15.85 3.44 -5.46
CA LYS A 41 -14.41 3.43 -5.19
C LYS A 41 -14.12 3.90 -3.77
N ARG A 42 -14.78 4.97 -3.33
CA ARG A 42 -14.64 5.51 -1.98
C ARG A 42 -15.00 4.47 -0.91
N ALA A 43 -16.11 3.76 -1.09
CA ALA A 43 -16.54 2.71 -0.17
C ALA A 43 -15.48 1.61 -0.01
N SER A 44 -14.70 1.30 -1.06
CA SER A 44 -13.58 0.34 -0.96
C SER A 44 -12.45 0.87 -0.08
N TRP A 45 -12.13 2.17 -0.16
CA TRP A 45 -11.14 2.79 0.74
C TRP A 45 -11.65 2.93 2.17
N GLU A 46 -12.96 3.19 2.35
CA GLU A 46 -13.61 3.30 3.65
C GLU A 46 -13.51 2.01 4.49
N ARG A 47 -13.52 0.84 3.84
CA ARG A 47 -13.43 -0.48 4.50
C ARG A 47 -12.10 -0.78 5.17
N ILE A 48 -11.03 -0.05 4.86
CA ILE A 48 -9.69 -0.30 5.42
C ILE A 48 -9.71 -0.01 6.92
N PRO A 49 -9.41 -1.01 7.79
CA PRO A 49 -9.28 -0.79 9.23
C PRO A 49 -8.13 0.18 9.51
N ARG A 50 -8.43 1.24 10.26
CA ARG A 50 -7.51 2.35 10.53
C ARG A 50 -7.71 2.89 11.94
N ALA A 51 -6.62 3.37 12.54
CA ALA A 51 -6.68 4.05 13.84
C ALA A 51 -7.07 5.53 13.75
N GLY A 52 -6.70 6.21 12.66
CA GLY A 52 -7.00 7.63 12.42
C GLY A 52 -8.01 7.86 11.28
N ASP A 53 -8.17 9.10 10.84
CA ASP A 53 -9.13 9.44 9.77
C ASP A 53 -8.75 8.83 8.41
N ILE A 54 -7.45 8.81 8.10
CA ILE A 54 -6.89 8.26 6.87
C ILE A 54 -5.98 7.06 7.25
N PRO A 55 -6.05 5.93 6.53
CA PRO A 55 -5.18 4.79 6.78
C PRO A 55 -3.71 5.17 6.50
N THR A 56 -2.82 4.65 7.33
CA THR A 56 -1.38 4.71 7.07
C THR A 56 -0.98 3.80 5.91
N PRO A 57 0.18 4.03 5.26
CA PRO A 57 0.73 3.10 4.25
C PRO A 57 0.82 1.66 4.75
N GLU A 58 1.17 1.46 6.02
CA GLU A 58 1.24 0.15 6.68
C GLU A 58 -0.15 -0.51 6.86
N GLU A 59 -1.15 0.24 7.31
CA GLU A 59 -2.53 -0.27 7.46
C GLU A 59 -3.13 -0.65 6.10
N TRP A 60 -2.95 0.21 5.09
CA TRP A 60 -3.37 -0.10 3.72
C TRP A 60 -2.67 -1.34 3.17
N LEU A 61 -1.35 -1.43 3.33
CA LEU A 61 -0.58 -2.57 2.82
C LEU A 61 -1.01 -3.88 3.49
N ARG A 62 -1.18 -3.86 4.81
CA ARG A 62 -1.66 -5.03 5.56
C ARG A 62 -3.03 -5.47 5.06
N TYR A 63 -4.00 -4.55 5.00
CA TYR A 63 -5.34 -4.86 4.50
C TYR A 63 -5.32 -5.42 3.08
N ALA A 64 -4.55 -4.81 2.17
CA ALA A 64 -4.44 -5.29 0.80
C ALA A 64 -3.87 -6.71 0.69
N VAL A 65 -2.89 -7.05 1.55
CA VAL A 65 -2.34 -8.41 1.63
C VAL A 65 -3.38 -9.38 2.18
N GLU A 66 -4.03 -9.04 3.30
CA GLU A 66 -5.07 -9.88 3.93
C GLU A 66 -6.23 -10.16 2.97
N GLN A 67 -6.70 -9.15 2.22
CA GLN A 67 -7.76 -9.35 1.22
C GLN A 67 -7.34 -10.29 0.08
N LEU A 68 -6.09 -10.18 -0.41
CA LEU A 68 -5.59 -11.10 -1.43
C LEU A 68 -5.49 -12.54 -0.93
N GLU A 69 -5.12 -12.74 0.34
CA GLU A 69 -5.10 -14.06 0.95
C GLU A 69 -6.52 -14.63 1.14
N GLU A 70 -7.45 -13.81 1.64
CA GLU A 70 -8.86 -14.19 1.83
C GLU A 70 -9.55 -14.54 0.50
N GLU A 71 -9.23 -13.82 -0.57
CA GLU A 71 -9.73 -14.10 -1.94
C GLU A 71 -9.07 -15.33 -2.59
N GLY A 72 -8.12 -15.99 -1.91
CA GLY A 72 -7.36 -17.11 -2.46
C GLY A 72 -6.36 -16.70 -3.57
N ARG A 73 -6.05 -15.40 -3.66
CA ARG A 73 -5.16 -14.78 -4.66
C ARG A 73 -3.76 -14.50 -4.11
N GLY A 74 -3.33 -15.25 -3.09
CA GLY A 74 -2.01 -15.13 -2.49
C GLY A 74 -0.86 -15.43 -3.47
N ASP A 75 -1.14 -16.05 -4.62
CA ASP A 75 -0.20 -16.19 -5.73
C ASP A 75 0.30 -14.84 -6.26
N LEU A 76 -0.54 -13.80 -6.22
CA LEU A 76 -0.19 -12.44 -6.65
C LEU A 76 0.78 -11.72 -5.72
N LEU A 77 0.94 -12.21 -4.49
CA LEU A 77 1.92 -11.68 -3.53
C LEU A 77 3.34 -12.17 -3.85
N ARG A 78 3.48 -13.19 -4.70
CA ARG A 78 4.79 -13.70 -5.10
C ARG A 78 5.39 -12.78 -6.15
N TRP A 79 6.63 -12.37 -5.91
CA TRP A 79 7.38 -11.61 -6.90
C TRP A 79 7.93 -12.53 -7.98
N TYR A 80 7.54 -12.28 -9.23
CA TYR A 80 8.11 -12.92 -10.41
C TYR A 80 9.04 -11.94 -11.13
N PRO A 81 10.36 -11.97 -10.88
CA PRO A 81 11.32 -11.01 -11.45
C PRO A 81 11.40 -10.97 -12.98
N ASN A 82 10.83 -11.97 -13.67
CA ASN A 82 11.08 -12.24 -15.09
C ASN A 82 9.78 -12.44 -15.90
N LEU A 83 8.68 -11.81 -15.49
CA LEU A 83 7.46 -11.66 -16.30
C LEU A 83 7.39 -10.24 -16.88
#